data_AF-A0A921I7K0-F1
#
_entry.id   AF-A0A921I7K0-F1
#
_cell.length_a   1.000
_cell.length_b   1.000
_cell.length_c   1.000
_cell.angle_alpha   90.00
_cell.angle_beta   90.00
_cell.angle_gamma   90.00
#
_symmetry.space_group_name_H-M   'P 1'
#
loop_
_entity.id
_entity.type
_entity.pdbx_description
1 polymer ?
#
loop_
_entity_poly.entity_id
_entity_poly.type
_entity_poly.pdbx_seq_one_letter_code
_entity_poly.pdbx_strand_id
1 'polypeptide(L)' 'MNNASKIDTNWTKIFNKYPILQTIKDEGKYIITAQQIKEFWEPRLMTKHDHSVNRPQIFIDN' A
#
# COMPACT_ATOMS: atom_id res chain seq x y z
N MET A 1 -15.16 -9.78 12.01
CA MET A 1 -13.72 -9.47 12.18
C MET A 1 -13.10 -9.59 10.80
N ASN A 2 -12.89 -8.47 10.09
CA ASN A 2 -12.12 -8.52 8.85
C ASN A 2 -10.68 -8.80 9.25
N ASN A 3 -10.24 -10.04 9.09
CA ASN A 3 -8.83 -10.38 9.25
C ASN A 3 -8.08 -9.59 8.20
N ALA A 4 -7.41 -8.51 8.62
CA ALA A 4 -6.57 -7.70 7.75
C ALA A 4 -5.59 -8.64 7.05
N SER A 5 -5.61 -8.64 5.72
CA SER A 5 -4.74 -9.50 4.95
C SER A 5 -3.28 -9.11 5.19
N LYS A 6 -2.35 -10.02 4.89
CA LYS A 6 -0.92 -9.71 4.95
C LYS A 6 -0.56 -8.51 4.05
N ILE A 7 -1.30 -8.34 2.95
CA ILE A 7 -1.22 -7.20 2.05
C ILE A 7 -1.63 -5.90 2.78
N ASP A 8 -2.78 -5.90 3.47
CA ASP A 8 -3.26 -4.73 4.24
C ASP A 8 -2.21 -4.27 5.25
N THR A 9 -1.73 -5.21 6.07
CA THR A 9 -0.77 -4.90 7.13
C THR A 9 0.52 -4.29 6.57
N ASN A 10 1.01 -4.79 5.44
CA ASN A 10 2.24 -4.29 4.82
C ASN A 10 2.03 -2.95 4.13
N TRP A 11 0.89 -2.71 3.48
CA TRP A 11 0.57 -1.41 2.91
C TRP A 11 0.40 -0.33 3.99
N THR A 12 -0.24 -0.66 5.12
CA THR A 12 -0.31 0.27 6.26
C THR A 12 1.09 0.67 6.77
N LYS A 13 2.03 -0.27 6.82
CA LYS A 13 3.42 0.04 7.20
C LYS A 13 4.11 0.97 6.18
N ILE A 14 3.86 0.78 4.89
CA ILE A 14 4.39 1.64 3.82
C ILE A 14 3.85 3.08 3.97
N PHE A 15 2.54 3.23 4.14
CA PHE A 15 1.90 4.54 4.33
C PHE A 15 2.32 5.23 5.63
N ASN A 16 2.67 4.47 6.67
CA ASN A 16 3.19 5.03 7.91
C ASN A 16 4.67 5.46 7.80
N LYS A 17 5.46 4.77 6.96
CA LYS A 17 6.89 5.07 6.80
C LYS A 17 7.14 6.25 5.84
N TYR A 18 6.40 6.31 4.74
CA TYR A 18 6.57 7.33 3.72
C TYR A 18 5.41 8.32 3.73
N PRO A 19 5.64 9.61 3.42
CA PRO A 19 4.60 10.65 3.46
C PRO A 19 3.65 10.59 2.25
N ILE A 20 3.15 9.40 1.90
CA ILE A 20 2.37 9.13 0.68
C ILE A 20 1.14 10.03 0.61
N LEU A 21 0.35 10.09 1.69
CA LEU A 21 -0.88 10.89 1.72
C LEU A 21 -0.60 12.39 1.60
N GLN A 22 0.48 12.87 2.21
CA GLN A 22 0.84 14.29 2.14
C GLN A 22 1.28 14.65 0.72
N THR A 23 2.17 13.85 0.12
CA THR A 23 2.62 14.08 -1.26
C THR A 23 1.49 13.94 -2.28
N ILE A 24 0.53 13.01 -2.08
CA ILE A 24 -0.65 12.93 -2.95
C ILE A 24 -1.52 14.19 -2.82
N LYS A 25 -1.69 14.74 -1.61
CA LYS A 25 -2.45 15.98 -1.42
C LYS A 25 -1.78 17.18 -2.09
N ASP A 26 -0.45 17.25 -2.03
CA ASP A 26 0.31 18.40 -2.52
C ASP A 26 0.62 18.31 -4.04
N GLU A 27 0.96 17.12 -4.53
CA GLU A 27 1.44 16.88 -5.90
C GLU A 27 0.45 16.09 -6.78
N GLY A 28 -0.64 15.57 -6.20
CA GLY A 28 -1.65 14.75 -6.88
C GLY A 28 -1.24 13.30 -7.12
N LYS A 29 0.01 12.92 -6.84
CA LYS A 29 0.52 11.54 -6.99
C LYS A 29 1.73 11.28 -6.10
N TYR A 30 1.97 10.01 -5.79
CA TYR A 30 3.22 9.55 -5.16
C TYR A 30 3.82 8.42 -6.00
N ILE A 31 5.11 8.51 -6.29
CA ILE A 31 5.84 7.46 -7.02
C ILE A 31 6.59 6.61 -5.99
N ILE A 32 6.16 5.36 -5.84
CA ILE A 32 6.85 4.36 -5.02
C ILE A 32 7.59 3.37 -5.91
N THR A 33 8.81 3.01 -5.52
CA THR A 33 9.65 2.06 -6.25
C THR A 33 9.48 0.65 -5.73
N ALA A 34 9.77 -0.35 -6.58
CA ALA A 34 9.78 -1.75 -6.16
C ALA A 34 10.80 -2.02 -5.04
N GLN A 35 11.91 -1.27 -4.97
CA GLN A 35 12.89 -1.39 -3.89
C GLN A 35 12.30 -0.97 -2.55
N GLN A 36 11.57 0.15 -2.50
CA GLN A 36 10.89 0.61 -1.28
C GLN A 36 9.82 -0.38 -0.80
N ILE A 37 9.07 -0.98 -1.75
CA ILE A 37 8.09 -2.02 -1.41
C ILE A 37 8.79 -3.28 -0.86
N LYS A 38 9.94 -3.65 -1.47
CA LYS A 38 10.73 -4.84 -1.10
C LYS A 38 11.24 -4.81 0.34
N GLU A 39 11.38 -3.63 0.95
CA GLU A 39 11.71 -3.49 2.37
C GLU A 39 10.64 -4.11 3.29
N PHE A 40 9.40 -4.22 2.83
CA PHE A 40 8.28 -4.76 3.60
C PHE A 40 7.86 -6.14 3.11
N TRP A 41 7.74 -6.32 1.79
CA TRP A 41 7.40 -7.62 1.20
C TRP A 41 7.69 -7.68 -0.31
N GLU A 42 7.56 -8.87 -0.89
CA GLU A 42 7.78 -9.12 -2.31
C GLU A 42 6.90 -8.19 -3.19
N PRO A 43 7.50 -7.30 -4.00
CA PRO A 43 6.75 -6.28 -4.73
C PRO A 43 5.66 -6.86 -5.63
N ARG A 44 5.94 -8.00 -6.27
CA ARG A 44 4.98 -8.68 -7.14
C ARG A 44 3.74 -9.15 -6.38
N LEU A 45 3.88 -9.56 -5.12
CA LEU A 45 2.74 -9.96 -4.29
C LEU A 45 1.97 -8.75 -3.75
N MET A 46 2.67 -7.65 -3.51
CA MET A 46 2.10 -6.40 -2.99
C MET A 46 1.23 -5.67 -4.02
N THR A 47 1.57 -5.74 -5.31
CA THR A 47 0.90 -5.02 -6.39
C THR A 47 -0.07 -5.87 -7.21
N LYS A 48 -0.06 -7.20 -7.03
CA LYS A 48 -0.97 -8.11 -7.75
C LYS A 48 -2.31 -8.20 -7.04
N HIS A 49 -3.28 -7.46 -7.57
CA HIS A 49 -4.66 -7.47 -7.08
C HIS A 49 -5.58 -8.15 -8.11
N ASP A 50 -5.57 -9.49 -8.16
CA ASP A 50 -6.38 -10.26 -9.12
C ASP A 50 -7.89 -10.19 -8.83
N HIS A 51 -8.27 -9.94 -7.57
CA HIS A 51 -9.65 -9.89 -7.10
C HIS A 51 -9.87 -8.66 -6.21
N SER A 52 -11.10 -8.16 -6.16
CA SER A 52 -11.49 -6.98 -5.36
C SER A 52 -11.16 -7.14 -3.87
N VAL A 53 -11.22 -8.37 -3.34
CA VAL A 53 -10.86 -8.71 -1.96
C VAL A 53 -9.38 -8.54 -1.63
N ASN A 54 -8.51 -8.48 -2.64
CA ASN A 54 -7.08 -8.25 -2.45
C ASN A 54 -6.73 -6.75 -2.47
N ARG A 55 -7.72 -5.87 -2.67
CA ARG A 55 -7.51 -4.43 -2.62
C ARG A 55 -7.31 -4.02 -1.17
N PRO A 56 -6.19 -3.36 -0.82
CA PRO A 56 -5.92 -3.05 0.56
C PRO A 56 -6.85 -1.94 1.06
N GLN A 57 -7.36 -2.07 2.28
CA GLN A 57 -8.37 -1.16 2.83
C GLN A 57 -7.87 0.29 2.91
N ILE A 58 -6.57 0.48 3.12
CA ILE A 58 -5.94 1.80 3.16
C ILE A 58 -6.09 2.61 1.85
N PHE A 59 -6.34 1.94 0.71
CA PHE A 59 -6.62 2.62 -0.55
C PHE A 59 -8.09 3.03 -0.70
N ILE A 60 -8.97 2.60 0.20
CA ILE A 60 -10.41 2.94 0.21
C ILE A 60 -10.68 4.00 1.28
N ASP A 61 -10.00 3.92 2.42
CA ASP A 61 -10.28 4.73 3.60
C ASP A 61 -9.72 6.18 3.55
N ASN A 62 -8.90 6.52 2.56
CA ASN A 62 -8.21 7.82 2.43
C ASN A 62 -8.67 8.61 1.21
#